data_AF-A0AA88UMU8-F1
#
_entry.id   AF-A0AA88UMU8-F1
#
_cell.length_a   1.000
_cell.length_b   1.000
_cell.length_c   1.000
_cell.angle_alpha   90.00
_cell.angle_beta   90.00
_cell.angle_gamma   90.00
#
_symmetry.space_group_name_H-M   'P 1'
#
loop_
_entity.id
_entity.type
_entity.pdbx_description
1 polymer ?
#
loop_
_entity_poly.entity_id
_entity_poly.type
_entity_poly.pdbx_seq_one_letter_code
_entity_poly.pdbx_strand_id
1 'polypeptide(L)'
;MLQHELNGAEDESEFDYDDGGPKGPSRWGELKEEWRACKTGEMQSPIDVSSRRVDVIPNSAGLTRNYKPSNATIANRGHDISRPKHPTVVS
;
A
#
# COMPACT_ATOMS: atom_id res chain seq x y z
N MET A 1 -23.89 23.89 -11.93
CA MET A 1 -22.88 24.26 -10.94
C MET A 1 -23.14 23.37 -9.72
N LEU A 2 -22.59 22.16 -9.76
CA LEU A 2 -22.51 21.25 -8.63
C LEU A 2 -21.01 21.16 -8.31
N GLN A 3 -20.57 22.05 -7.44
CA GLN A 3 -19.28 21.96 -6.76
C GLN A 3 -19.44 20.98 -5.58
N HIS A 4 -18.38 20.21 -5.31
CA HIS A 4 -18.30 19.02 -4.44
C HIS A 4 -19.03 17.81 -5.04
N GLU A 5 -18.39 16.71 -5.45
CA GLU A 5 -17.37 15.94 -4.73
C GLU A 5 -16.27 15.43 -5.71
N LEU A 6 -15.39 16.32 -6.14
CA LEU A 6 -14.01 15.88 -6.29
C LEU A 6 -13.48 15.88 -4.87
N ASN A 7 -13.65 14.76 -4.15
CA ASN A 7 -12.77 14.48 -3.01
C ASN A 7 -11.37 14.59 -3.61
N GLY A 8 -10.72 15.73 -3.35
CA GLY A 8 -9.33 15.94 -3.70
C GLY A 8 -8.62 14.68 -3.22
N ALA A 9 -7.78 14.11 -4.07
CA ALA A 9 -6.78 13.18 -3.56
C ALA A 9 -6.21 13.85 -2.32
N GLU A 10 -6.49 13.29 -1.15
CA GLU A 10 -5.88 13.77 0.09
C GLU A 10 -4.39 13.87 -0.24
N ASP A 11 -3.79 15.04 0.01
CA ASP A 11 -2.39 15.23 -0.29
C ASP A 11 -1.58 14.34 0.67
N GLU A 12 -1.41 13.08 0.30
CA GLU A 12 -0.72 12.04 1.05
C GLU A 12 0.81 12.22 0.94
N SER A 13 1.29 13.46 0.88
CA SER A 13 2.72 13.86 0.77
C SER A 13 3.47 13.87 2.11
N GLU A 14 2.90 13.21 3.12
CA GLU A 14 3.44 13.15 4.48
C GLU A 14 4.72 12.30 4.57
N PHE A 15 4.94 11.42 3.58
CA PHE A 15 6.15 10.63 3.39
C PHE A 15 6.60 10.68 1.92
N ASP A 16 7.85 10.31 1.66
CA ASP A 16 8.36 10.12 0.30
C ASP A 16 9.30 8.90 0.21
N TYR A 17 9.87 8.70 -0.98
CA TYR A 17 10.77 7.59 -1.31
C TYR A 17 12.22 8.04 -1.54
N ASP A 18 12.59 9.26 -1.13
CA ASP A 18 13.97 9.69 -1.20
C ASP A 18 14.75 9.10 -0.02
N ASP A 19 15.59 8.09 -0.27
CA ASP A 19 16.26 7.28 0.77
C ASP A 19 17.03 8.11 1.81
N GLY A 20 17.66 9.21 1.38
CA GLY A 20 18.41 10.12 2.23
C GLY A 20 17.58 11.30 2.77
N GLY A 21 16.34 11.42 2.33
CA GLY A 21 15.45 12.52 2.64
C GLY A 21 14.93 12.48 4.09
N PRO A 22 14.54 13.64 4.66
CA PRO A 22 13.96 13.70 6.00
C PRO A 22 12.62 12.97 6.13
N LYS A 23 11.93 12.73 5.01
CA LYS A 23 10.66 12.00 4.90
C LYS A 23 10.82 10.62 4.21
N GLY A 24 12.06 10.20 4.02
CA GLY A 24 12.38 8.97 3.30
C GLY A 24 12.10 7.69 4.09
N PRO A 25 12.17 6.52 3.42
CA PRO A 25 11.85 5.21 4.01
C PRO A 25 12.63 4.88 5.28
N SER A 26 13.90 5.31 5.36
CA SER A 26 14.75 5.12 6.53
C SER A 26 14.22 5.81 7.80
N ARG A 27 13.29 6.77 7.67
CA ARG A 27 12.77 7.59 8.76
C ARG A 27 11.26 7.52 8.95
N TRP A 28 10.51 6.75 8.15
CA TRP A 28 9.04 6.73 8.24
C TRP A 28 8.50 6.44 9.65
N GLY A 29 9.15 5.55 10.40
CA GLY A 29 8.73 5.25 11.78
C GLY A 29 9.06 6.33 12.82
N GLU A 30 9.72 7.42 12.43
CA GLU A 30 9.97 8.60 13.26
C GLU A 30 9.04 9.76 12.95
N LEU A 31 8.35 9.72 11.79
CA LEU A 31 7.50 10.83 11.34
C LEU A 31 6.24 10.96 12.20
N LYS A 32 5.66 9.82 12.60
CA LYS A 32 4.43 9.74 13.39
C LYS A 32 4.45 8.53 14.31
N GLU A 33 3.80 8.67 15.47
CA GLU A 33 3.73 7.61 16.47
C GLU A 33 3.00 6.36 15.95
N GLU A 34 1.94 6.56 15.15
CA GLU A 34 1.19 5.49 14.50
C GLU A 34 2.01 4.70 13.45
N TRP A 35 3.15 5.24 12.98
CA TRP A 35 4.01 4.62 11.96
C TRP A 35 5.24 3.93 12.55
N ARG A 36 5.38 3.91 13.88
CA ARG A 36 6.54 3.34 14.61
C ARG A 36 6.92 1.92 14.18
N ALA A 37 5.96 1.12 13.70
CA ALA A 37 6.19 -0.22 13.18
C ALA A 37 7.15 -0.25 11.98
N CYS A 38 7.21 0.80 11.16
CA CYS A 38 8.15 0.91 10.04
C CYS A 38 9.62 0.92 10.50
N LYS A 39 9.88 1.34 11.75
CA LYS A 39 11.23 1.37 12.35
C LYS A 39 11.51 0.17 13.25
N THR A 40 10.50 -0.30 13.98
CA THR A 40 10.68 -1.27 15.08
C THR A 40 10.13 -2.66 14.78
N GLY A 41 9.37 -2.83 13.70
CA GLY A 41 8.82 -4.12 13.31
C GLY A 41 9.90 -5.07 12.80
N GLU A 42 9.87 -6.32 13.23
CA GLU A 42 10.84 -7.36 12.81
C GLU A 42 10.37 -8.15 11.57
N MET A 43 9.10 -7.98 11.19
CA MET A 43 8.44 -8.68 10.08
C MET A 43 7.97 -7.70 9.00
N GLN A 44 8.84 -6.78 8.57
CA GLN A 44 8.54 -5.79 7.54
C GLN A 44 8.70 -6.36 6.12
N SER A 45 8.13 -5.67 5.14
CA SER A 45 8.25 -5.98 3.71
C SER A 45 8.70 -4.73 2.93
N PRO A 46 9.31 -4.89 1.73
CA PRO A 46 9.65 -6.14 1.05
C PRO A 46 10.81 -6.90 1.71
N ILE A 47 10.93 -8.19 1.38
CA ILE A 47 12.08 -9.04 1.75
C ILE A 47 12.74 -9.60 0.50
N ASP A 48 14.02 -9.99 0.60
CA ASP A 48 14.68 -10.74 -0.47
C ASP A 48 14.14 -12.17 -0.56
N VAL A 49 13.47 -12.49 -1.66
CA VAL A 49 12.94 -13.83 -1.94
C VAL A 49 13.93 -14.58 -2.83
N SER A 50 14.86 -15.30 -2.19
CA SER A 50 15.88 -16.10 -2.86
C SER A 50 15.54 -17.59 -2.83
N SER A 51 15.60 -18.28 -3.98
CA SER A 51 15.36 -19.72 -4.06
C SER A 51 16.29 -20.58 -3.20
N ARG A 52 17.41 -20.02 -2.74
CA ARG A 52 18.37 -20.68 -1.83
C ARG A 52 17.90 -20.71 -0.38
N ARG A 53 16.93 -19.88 0.00
CA ARG A 53 16.49 -19.65 1.39
C ARG A 53 15.00 -19.92 1.60
N VAL A 54 14.37 -20.66 0.70
CA VAL A 54 12.94 -21.01 0.77
C VAL A 54 12.77 -22.49 1.08
N ASP A 55 11.75 -22.78 1.88
CA ASP A 55 11.26 -24.15 2.08
C ASP A 55 10.15 -24.44 1.07
N VAL A 56 10.33 -25.50 0.26
CA VAL A 56 9.31 -25.95 -0.67
C VAL A 56 8.30 -26.82 0.08
N ILE A 57 7.04 -26.41 0.08
CA ILE A 57 5.93 -27.14 0.72
C ILE A 57 5.14 -27.88 -0.37
N PRO A 58 5.35 -29.20 -0.58
CA PRO A 58 4.85 -29.91 -1.76
C PRO A 58 3.31 -29.99 -1.85
N ASN A 59 2.63 -29.86 -0.71
CA ASN A 59 1.17 -29.96 -0.58
C ASN A 59 0.52 -28.61 -0.24
N SER A 60 1.14 -27.48 -0.59
CA SER A 60 0.48 -26.18 -0.44
C SER A 60 -0.79 -26.14 -1.29
N ALA A 61 -1.92 -25.81 -0.67
CA ALA A 61 -3.15 -25.60 -1.44
C ALA A 61 -2.90 -24.52 -2.50
N GLY A 62 -3.20 -24.84 -3.76
CA GLY A 62 -3.10 -23.87 -4.85
C GLY A 62 -4.01 -22.67 -4.60
N LEU A 63 -3.58 -21.48 -5.01
CA LEU A 63 -4.38 -20.27 -4.88
C LEU A 63 -5.53 -20.26 -5.91
N THR A 64 -6.74 -20.66 -5.48
CA THR A 64 -7.97 -20.54 -6.27
C THR A 64 -8.37 -19.07 -6.42
N ARG A 65 -8.49 -18.61 -7.66
CA ARG A 65 -8.84 -17.22 -7.99
C ARG A 65 -10.14 -17.18 -8.77
N ASN A 66 -11.12 -16.44 -8.27
CA ASN A 66 -12.44 -16.28 -8.89
C ASN A 66 -12.73 -14.80 -9.19
N TYR A 67 -11.75 -14.08 -9.76
CA TYR A 67 -11.93 -12.67 -10.12
C TYR A 67 -13.00 -12.51 -11.21
N LYS A 68 -13.81 -11.46 -11.10
CA LYS A 68 -14.85 -11.10 -12.07
C LYS A 68 -14.56 -9.69 -12.62
N PRO A 69 -14.87 -9.43 -13.90
CA PRO A 69 -14.82 -8.07 -14.44
C PRO A 69 -15.69 -7.13 -13.61
N SER A 70 -15.23 -5.89 -13.44
CA SER A 70 -15.95 -4.83 -12.74
C SER A 70 -15.51 -3.48 -13.32
N ASN A 71 -16.39 -2.49 -13.27
CA ASN A 71 -16.01 -1.11 -13.59
C ASN A 71 -14.98 -0.63 -12.56
N ALA A 72 -13.94 0.03 -13.06
CA ALA A 72 -12.84 0.52 -12.26
C ALA A 72 -12.60 2.00 -12.54
N THR A 73 -12.47 2.77 -11.47
CA THR A 73 -11.82 4.08 -11.51
C THR A 73 -10.34 3.86 -11.23
N ILE A 74 -9.47 4.63 -11.87
CA ILE A 74 -8.04 4.66 -11.55
C ILE A 74 -7.75 6.00 -10.87
N ALA A 75 -7.02 5.94 -9.76
CA ALA A 75 -6.60 7.12 -9.00
C ALA A 75 -5.07 7.17 -8.92
N ASN A 76 -4.53 8.38 -9.05
CA ASN A 76 -3.15 8.69 -8.69
C ASN A 76 -3.16 9.37 -7.32
N ARG A 77 -2.50 8.77 -6.32
CA ARG A 77 -2.45 9.30 -4.95
C ARG A 77 -1.13 10.01 -4.62
N GLY A 78 -0.34 10.33 -5.65
CA GLY A 78 0.98 10.97 -5.51
C GLY A 78 2.11 9.97 -5.29
N HIS A 79 1.90 8.93 -4.48
CA HIS A 79 2.91 7.91 -4.17
C HIS A 79 2.60 6.52 -4.76
N ASP A 80 1.40 6.29 -5.29
CA ASP A 80 1.03 5.11 -6.09
C ASP A 80 -0.12 5.39 -7.08
N ILE A 81 -0.34 4.43 -7.99
CA ILE A 81 -1.53 4.34 -8.84
C ILE A 81 -2.40 3.21 -8.31
N SER A 82 -3.63 3.52 -7.91
CA SER A 82 -4.53 2.57 -7.26
C SER A 82 -5.89 2.49 -7.94
N ARG A 83 -6.59 1.39 -7.67
CA ARG A 83 -8.04 1.30 -7.88
C ARG A 83 -8.71 1.63 -6.53
N PRO A 84 -9.30 2.82 -6.35
CA PRO A 84 -9.94 3.17 -5.09
C PRO A 84 -11.02 2.13 -4.76
N LYS A 85 -11.19 1.87 -3.46
CA LYS A 85 -12.24 0.97 -2.99
C LYS A 85 -13.58 1.58 -3.41
N HIS A 86 -14.48 0.76 -3.97
CA HIS A 86 -15.86 1.18 -4.21
C HIS A 86 -16.42 1.71 -2.88
N PRO A 87 -17.04 2.92 -2.84
CA PRO A 87 -17.64 3.41 -1.62
C PRO A 87 -18.64 2.36 -1.15
N THR A 88 -18.47 1.89 0.08
CA THR A 88 -19.45 1.03 0.73
C THR A 88 -20.72 1.87 0.81
N VAL A 89 -21.69 1.60 -0.07
CA VAL A 89 -23.04 2.09 0.12
C VAL A 89 -23.53 1.39 1.37
N VAL A 90 -23.44 2.07 2.51
CA VAL A 90 -24.08 1.63 3.74
C VAL A 90 -25.57 1.59 3.41
N SER A 91 -26.11 0.38 3.27
CA SER A 91 -27.56 0.15 3.18
C SER A 91 -28.16 0.13 4.56
#